data_AF-A0A0C2ZX25-F1
#
_entry.id   AF-A0A0C2ZX25-F1
#
_cell.length_a   1.000
_cell.length_b   1.000
_cell.length_c   1.000
_cell.angle_alpha   90.00
_cell.angle_beta   90.00
_cell.angle_gamma   90.00
#
_symmetry.space_group_name_H-M   'P 1'
#
loop_
_entity.id
_entity.type
_entity.pdbx_description
1 polymer ?
#
loop_
_entity_poly.entity_id
_entity_poly.type
_entity_poly.pdbx_seq_one_letter_code
_entity_poly.pdbx_strand_id
1 'polypeptide(L)'
;MSDIDQARGILNIYRFYGQNGKLYLEASPETLDAVFDAVVDAINDLGTLKAKLPYNEFVLPCRRVAEGDAGWVGHFEERDNRRFFLSDIYDYLVIVYRI
;
A
#
# COMPACT_ATOMS: atom_id res chain seq x y z
N MET A 1 -12.57 13.52 7.31
CA MET A 1 -11.22 13.67 6.72
C MET A 1 -11.37 13.64 5.21
N SER A 2 -10.71 14.52 4.46
CA SER A 2 -10.86 14.54 3.00
C SER A 2 -10.16 13.33 2.36
N ASP A 3 -10.48 13.03 1.10
CA ASP A 3 -9.77 11.97 0.37
C ASP A 3 -8.29 12.31 0.15
N ILE A 4 -7.98 13.60 -0.01
CA ILE A 4 -6.60 14.09 -0.13
C ILE A 4 -5.83 13.87 1.18
N ASP A 5 -6.45 14.13 2.33
CA ASP A 5 -5.81 13.90 3.63
C ASP A 5 -5.56 12.40 3.88
N GLN A 6 -6.49 11.54 3.45
CA GLN A 6 -6.32 10.09 3.49
C GLN A 6 -5.19 9.60 2.57
N ALA A 7 -5.14 10.10 1.34
CA ALA A 7 -4.08 9.78 0.38
C ALA A 7 -2.71 10.22 0.91
N ARG A 8 -2.62 11.42 1.49
CA ARG A 8 -1.42 11.91 2.19
C ARG A 8 -1.06 11.04 3.39
N GLY A 9 -2.06 10.54 4.12
CA GLY A 9 -1.87 9.59 5.23
C GLY A 9 -1.11 8.35 4.79
N ILE A 10 -1.54 7.74 3.67
CA ILE A 10 -0.83 6.58 3.09
C ILE A 10 0.58 6.99 2.66
N LEU A 11 0.75 8.08 1.90
CA LEU A 11 2.08 8.53 1.45
C LEU A 11 3.04 8.87 2.61
N ASN A 12 2.50 9.29 3.77
CA ASN A 12 3.32 9.56 4.95
C ASN A 12 3.93 8.28 5.55
N ILE A 13 3.31 7.11 5.37
CA ILE A 13 3.90 5.81 5.75
C ILE A 13 5.20 5.60 5.00
N TYR A 14 5.17 5.78 3.67
CA TYR A 14 6.36 5.69 2.81
C TYR A 14 7.46 6.64 3.31
N ARG A 15 7.11 7.92 3.53
CA ARG A 15 8.05 8.94 4.01
C ARG A 15 8.64 8.61 5.38
N PHE A 16 7.84 8.06 6.29
CA PHE A 16 8.28 7.67 7.64
C PHE A 16 9.40 6.63 7.59
N TYR A 17 9.30 5.65 6.68
CA TYR A 17 10.34 4.64 6.45
C TYR A 17 11.47 5.11 5.53
N GLY A 18 11.55 6.40 5.22
CA GLY A 18 12.58 6.97 4.34
C GLY A 18 12.42 6.58 2.87
N GLN A 19 11.22 6.18 2.47
CA GLN A 19 10.92 5.66 1.14
C GLN A 19 10.14 6.67 0.28
N ASN A 20 10.41 6.67 -1.03
CA ASN A 20 9.86 7.65 -1.96
C ASN A 20 9.56 7.02 -3.34
N GLY A 21 8.48 6.24 -3.48
CA GLY A 21 8.08 5.62 -4.77
C GLY A 21 9.09 4.67 -5.41
N LYS A 22 10.30 4.56 -4.85
CA LYS A 22 11.40 3.70 -5.26
C LYS A 22 11.66 2.56 -4.27
N LEU A 23 10.66 2.23 -3.45
CA LEU A 23 10.72 1.16 -2.44
C LEU A 23 11.24 -0.17 -3.00
N TYR A 24 11.04 -0.41 -4.29
CA TYR A 24 11.45 -1.62 -4.97
C TYR A 24 12.97 -1.80 -5.12
N LEU A 25 13.81 -0.78 -4.86
CA LEU A 25 15.26 -0.88 -5.11
C LEU A 25 16.14 -0.93 -3.85
N GLU A 26 15.76 -0.26 -2.77
CA GLU A 26 16.73 0.08 -1.69
C GLU A 26 16.29 -0.36 -0.28
N ALA A 27 15.06 -0.83 -0.10
CA ALA A 27 14.57 -1.23 1.21
C ALA A 27 15.14 -2.58 1.66
N SER A 28 15.59 -2.65 2.92
CA SER A 28 15.86 -3.92 3.60
C SER A 28 14.58 -4.78 3.66
N PRO A 29 14.68 -6.13 3.71
CA PRO A 29 13.52 -7.00 3.86
C PRO A 29 12.61 -6.59 5.03
N GLU A 30 13.20 -6.23 6.16
CA GLU A 30 12.48 -5.83 7.37
C GLU A 30 11.69 -4.52 7.16
N THR A 31 12.28 -3.56 6.45
CA THR A 31 11.59 -2.31 6.10
C THR A 31 10.48 -2.55 5.09
N LEU A 32 10.72 -3.40 4.10
CA LEU A 32 9.69 -3.76 3.11
C LEU A 32 8.48 -4.40 3.79
N ASP A 33 8.71 -5.33 4.71
CA ASP A 33 7.64 -6.02 5.44
C ASP A 33 6.85 -5.04 6.32
N ALA A 34 7.54 -4.16 7.06
CA ALA A 34 6.89 -3.15 7.90
C ALA A 34 6.07 -2.11 7.10
N VAL A 35 6.56 -1.69 5.93
CA VAL A 35 5.84 -0.76 5.04
C VAL A 35 4.62 -1.47 4.45
N PHE A 36 4.78 -2.72 4.03
CA PHE A 36 3.69 -3.51 3.48
C PHE A 36 2.53 -3.65 4.46
N ASP A 37 2.82 -4.10 5.68
CA ASP A 37 1.80 -4.29 6.72
C ASP A 37 1.09 -2.96 7.04
N ALA A 38 1.86 -1.88 7.23
CA ALA A 38 1.30 -0.57 7.53
C ALA A 38 0.41 -0.01 6.40
N VAL A 39 0.76 -0.24 5.13
CA VAL A 39 -0.04 0.20 3.98
C VAL A 39 -1.31 -0.66 3.84
N VAL A 40 -1.21 -1.98 4.05
CA VAL A 40 -2.37 -2.87 4.05
C VAL A 40 -3.39 -2.44 5.10
N ASP A 41 -2.93 -2.19 6.33
CA ASP A 41 -3.78 -1.70 7.41
C ASP A 41 -4.39 -0.33 7.06
N ALA A 42 -3.58 0.60 6.58
CA ALA A 42 -4.06 1.93 6.20
C ALA A 42 -5.14 1.89 5.11
N ILE A 43 -4.98 1.05 4.08
CA ILE A 43 -5.98 0.86 3.00
C ILE A 43 -7.26 0.24 3.57
N ASN A 44 -7.14 -0.71 4.49
CA ASN A 44 -8.29 -1.35 5.12
C ASN A 44 -9.10 -0.37 5.99
N ASP A 45 -8.43 0.57 6.65
CA ASP A 45 -9.02 1.57 7.55
C ASP A 45 -9.45 2.88 6.85
N LEU A 46 -9.27 2.97 5.53
CA LEU A 46 -9.74 4.13 4.77
C LEU A 46 -11.25 4.35 4.90
N GLY A 47 -11.62 5.62 4.97
CA GLY A 47 -13.01 6.07 4.89
C GLY A 47 -13.48 6.16 3.43
N THR A 48 -13.94 7.34 3.02
CA THR A 48 -14.51 7.57 1.68
C THR A 48 -13.53 7.28 0.53
N LEU A 49 -12.23 7.40 0.77
CA LEU A 49 -11.20 7.13 -0.24
C LEU A 49 -11.21 5.66 -0.67
N LYS A 50 -11.54 4.72 0.22
CA LYS A 50 -11.55 3.28 -0.06
C LYS A 50 -12.43 2.94 -1.26
N ALA A 51 -13.59 3.60 -1.39
CA ALA A 51 -14.54 3.38 -2.48
C ALA A 51 -14.07 3.98 -3.83
N LYS A 52 -13.01 4.79 -3.83
CA LYS A 52 -12.45 5.44 -5.02
C LYS A 52 -11.16 4.79 -5.50
N LEU A 53 -10.54 3.95 -4.66
CA LEU A 53 -9.38 3.17 -5.06
C LEU A 53 -9.78 2.02 -5.99
N PRO A 54 -8.91 1.64 -6.95
CA PRO A 54 -9.02 0.41 -7.72
C PRO A 54 -9.27 -0.80 -6.82
N TYR A 55 -10.47 -1.38 -6.93
CA TYR A 55 -10.93 -2.37 -5.96
C TYR A 55 -10.17 -3.68 -6.10
N ASN A 56 -10.00 -4.21 -7.31
CA ASN A 56 -9.36 -5.51 -7.51
C ASN A 56 -7.84 -5.44 -7.31
N GLU A 57 -7.26 -4.28 -7.56
CA GLU A 57 -5.83 -4.05 -7.57
C GLU A 57 -5.30 -3.66 -6.19
N PHE A 58 -6.05 -2.91 -5.38
CA PHE A 58 -5.58 -2.41 -4.07
C PHE A 58 -6.46 -2.82 -2.90
N VAL A 59 -7.78 -2.63 -3.00
CA VAL A 59 -8.68 -2.82 -1.85
C VAL A 59 -8.89 -4.30 -1.52
N LEU A 60 -9.18 -5.11 -2.55
CA LEU A 60 -9.41 -6.54 -2.41
C LEU A 60 -8.15 -7.28 -1.91
N PRO A 61 -6.94 -7.04 -2.44
CA PRO A 61 -5.72 -7.66 -1.92
C PRO A 61 -5.48 -7.34 -0.44
N CYS A 62 -5.53 -6.05 -0.04
CA CYS A 62 -5.34 -5.66 1.36
C CYS A 62 -6.36 -6.33 2.28
N ARG A 63 -7.63 -6.40 1.85
CA ARG A 63 -8.68 -7.07 2.62
C ARG A 63 -8.42 -8.56 2.77
N ARG A 64 -8.07 -9.25 1.68
CA ARG A 64 -7.84 -10.70 1.66
C ARG A 64 -6.63 -11.10 2.49
N VAL A 65 -5.56 -10.30 2.45
CA VAL A 65 -4.39 -10.49 3.33
C VAL A 65 -4.80 -10.38 4.79
N ALA A 66 -5.56 -9.35 5.17
CA ALA A 66 -6.04 -9.17 6.54
C ALA A 66 -7.01 -10.29 7.00
N GLU A 67 -7.77 -10.87 6.08
CA GLU A 67 -8.63 -12.03 6.33
C GLU A 67 -7.85 -13.36 6.43
N GLY A 68 -6.54 -13.36 6.15
CA GLY A 68 -5.71 -14.57 6.15
C GLY A 68 -5.96 -15.48 4.95
N ASP A 69 -6.43 -14.95 3.83
CA ASP A 69 -6.63 -15.72 2.60
C ASP A 69 -5.29 -16.30 2.12
N ALA A 70 -5.18 -17.62 2.12
CA ALA A 70 -3.93 -18.31 1.82
C ALA A 70 -3.38 -18.01 0.42
N GLY A 71 -4.25 -17.72 -0.55
CA GLY A 71 -3.83 -17.36 -1.91
C GLY A 71 -3.15 -16.01 -1.95
N TRP A 72 -3.75 -15.00 -1.32
CA TRP A 72 -3.17 -13.65 -1.25
C TRP A 72 -1.98 -13.56 -0.31
N VAL A 73 -2.02 -14.25 0.84
CA VAL A 73 -0.87 -14.33 1.74
C VAL A 73 0.31 -14.97 1.03
N GLY A 74 0.12 -16.13 0.40
CA GLY A 74 1.18 -16.80 -0.38
C GLY A 74 1.69 -15.96 -1.55
N HIS A 75 0.81 -15.25 -2.24
CA HIS A 75 1.22 -14.31 -3.29
C HIS A 75 2.18 -13.23 -2.75
N PHE A 76 1.94 -12.70 -1.55
CA PHE A 76 2.78 -11.69 -0.94
C PHE A 76 3.94 -12.26 -0.09
N GLU A 77 4.11 -13.57 0.06
CA GLU A 77 5.36 -14.13 0.59
C GLU A 77 6.53 -13.82 -0.35
N GLU A 78 6.25 -13.74 -1.66
CA GLU A 78 7.19 -13.26 -2.66
C GLU A 78 7.40 -11.76 -2.52
N ARG A 79 8.59 -11.37 -2.04
CA ARG A 79 8.91 -9.96 -1.75
C ARG A 79 8.82 -9.05 -2.97
N ASP A 80 9.07 -9.56 -4.17
CA ASP A 80 8.91 -8.77 -5.39
C ASP A 80 7.46 -8.36 -5.62
N ASN A 81 6.48 -9.21 -5.26
CA ASN A 81 5.07 -8.85 -5.33
C ASN A 81 4.73 -7.74 -4.33
N ARG A 82 5.30 -7.75 -3.12
CA ARG A 82 5.17 -6.62 -2.17
C ARG A 82 5.74 -5.33 -2.76
N ARG A 83 6.93 -5.41 -3.38
CA ARG A 83 7.60 -4.26 -4.01
C ARG A 83 6.77 -3.65 -5.12
N PHE A 84 6.27 -4.46 -6.05
CA PHE A 84 5.42 -3.99 -7.14
C PHE A 84 4.14 -3.37 -6.61
N PHE A 85 3.45 -4.06 -5.69
CA PHE A 85 2.21 -3.57 -5.10
C PHE A 85 2.35 -2.22 -4.40
N LEU A 86 3.40 -2.03 -3.59
CA LEU A 86 3.66 -0.76 -2.92
C LEU A 86 4.04 0.36 -3.92
N SER A 87 4.74 0.02 -4.99
CA SER A 87 5.10 0.98 -6.03
C SER A 87 3.85 1.46 -6.79
N ASP A 88 2.96 0.53 -7.17
CA ASP A 88 1.72 0.85 -7.86
C ASP A 88 0.80 1.73 -7.01
N ILE A 89 0.68 1.47 -5.70
CA ILE A 89 -0.09 2.31 -4.77
C ILE A 89 0.51 3.71 -4.70
N TYR A 90 1.83 3.82 -4.51
CA TYR A 90 2.49 5.12 -4.42
C TYR A 90 2.26 5.94 -5.68
N ASP A 91 2.55 5.35 -6.85
CA ASP A 91 2.41 6.03 -8.14
C ASP A 91 0.97 6.42 -8.41
N TYR A 92 0.01 5.52 -8.14
CA TYR A 92 -1.41 5.83 -8.26
C TYR A 92 -1.79 7.06 -7.42
N LEU A 93 -1.38 7.12 -6.15
CA LEU A 93 -1.73 8.22 -5.26
C LEU A 93 -1.11 9.55 -5.71
N VAL A 94 0.18 9.55 -6.07
CA VAL A 94 0.87 10.75 -6.56
C VAL A 94 0.26 11.24 -7.88
N ILE A 95 -0.02 10.33 -8.81
CA ILE A 95 -0.57 10.67 -10.12
C ILE A 95 -2.01 11.18 -9.97
N VAL A 96 -2.89 10.42 -9.32
CA VAL A 96 -4.33 10.74 -9.28
C VAL A 96 -4.62 11.94 -8.41
N TYR A 97 -3.95 12.07 -7.25
CA TYR A 97 -4.21 13.15 -6.31
C TYR A 97 -3.27 14.35 -6.49
N ARG A 98 -2.26 14.25 -7.36
CA ARG A 98 -1.30 15.33 -7.70
C ARG A 98 -0.59 15.88 -6.44
N ILE A 99 -0.14 14.98 -5.56
CA ILE A 99 0.48 15.27 -4.24
C ILE A 99 1.87 14.67 -4.07
#